data_AF-A0A6N7M2P2-F1
#
_entry.id   AF-A0A6N7M2P2-F1
#
_cell.length_a   1.000
_cell.length_b   1.000
_cell.length_c   1.000
_cell.angle_alpha   90.00
_cell.angle_beta   90.00
_cell.angle_gamma   90.00
#
_symmetry.space_group_name_H-M   'P 1'
#
loop_
_entity.id
_entity.type
_entity.pdbx_description
1 polymer ?
#
loop_
_entity_poly.entity_id
_entity_poly.type
_entity_poly.pdbx_seq_one_letter_code
_entity_poly.pdbx_strand_id
1 'polypeptide(L)'
;MKDRPTLSFYLLGPPQLRSGDKNIEIRRHKAMALLVYLAVTAQRHSRDELATMFWPDYSQSRSRANLRRCISELKASIGEQILCIEQDNLSLSPSI
;
A
#
# COMPACT_ATOMS: atom_id res chain seq x y z
N MET A 1 -24.65 3.74 -11.26
CA MET A 1 -23.86 3.84 -10.02
C MET A 1 -22.80 2.76 -10.11
N LYS A 2 -21.54 3.09 -10.47
CA LYS A 2 -20.48 2.07 -10.61
C LYS A 2 -20.09 1.63 -9.20
N ASP A 3 -20.28 0.35 -8.87
CA ASP A 3 -19.80 -0.23 -7.61
C ASP A 3 -18.35 0.16 -7.40
N ARG A 4 -18.09 0.91 -6.32
CA ARG A 4 -16.72 1.25 -5.93
C ARG A 4 -16.15 0.03 -5.22
N PRO A 5 -14.95 -0.45 -5.57
CA PRO A 5 -14.37 -1.59 -4.89
C PRO A 5 -14.02 -1.20 -3.45
N THR A 6 -14.78 -1.72 -2.48
CA THR A 6 -14.43 -1.64 -1.05
C THR A 6 -13.37 -2.67 -0.74
N LEU A 7 -12.26 -2.23 -0.14
CA LEU A 7 -11.19 -3.13 0.32
C LEU A 7 -11.44 -3.53 1.78
N SER A 8 -11.41 -4.82 2.05
CA SER A 8 -11.51 -5.37 3.41
C SER A 8 -10.17 -5.97 3.83
N PHE A 9 -9.71 -5.59 5.02
CA PHE A 9 -8.46 -6.04 5.61
C PHE A 9 -8.72 -6.97 6.79
N TYR A 10 -8.10 -8.16 6.77
CA TYR A 10 -8.16 -9.12 7.87
C TYR A 10 -6.75 -9.28 8.42
N LEU A 11 -6.52 -8.71 9.61
CA LEU A 11 -5.17 -8.52 10.18
C LEU A 11 -4.92 -9.35 11.44
N LEU A 12 -5.95 -10.02 11.98
CA LEU A 12 -5.84 -10.89 13.14
C LEU A 12 -5.43 -12.30 12.69
N GLY A 13 -4.17 -12.43 12.31
CA GLY A 13 -3.60 -13.60 11.66
C GLY A 13 -2.68 -13.17 10.51
N PRO A 14 -2.34 -14.07 9.57
CA PRO A 14 -1.66 -13.67 8.34
C PRO A 14 -2.49 -12.59 7.61
N PRO A 15 -1.90 -11.44 7.20
CA PRO A 15 -2.66 -10.38 6.55
C PRO A 15 -3.36 -10.87 5.28
N GLN A 16 -4.67 -10.66 5.20
CA GLN A 16 -5.47 -10.96 4.01
C GLN A 16 -6.17 -9.70 3.52
N LEU A 17 -6.28 -9.60 2.19
CA LEU A 17 -6.93 -8.49 1.50
C LEU A 17 -8.05 -9.03 0.61
N ARG A 18 -9.22 -8.40 0.67
CA ARG A 18 -10.38 -8.74 -0.17
C ARG A 18 -10.94 -7.50 -0.86
N SER A 19 -11.49 -7.68 -2.05
CA SER A 19 -12.33 -6.70 -2.74
C SER A 19 -13.68 -7.37 -3.05
N GLY A 20 -14.71 -6.94 -2.32
CA GLY A 20 -15.94 -7.72 -2.20
C GLY A 20 -15.63 -9.15 -1.76
N ASP A 21 -16.09 -10.14 -2.53
CA ASP A 21 -15.87 -11.55 -2.20
C ASP A 21 -14.52 -12.11 -2.65
N LYS A 22 -13.76 -11.38 -3.48
CA LYS A 22 -12.52 -11.87 -4.09
C LYS A 22 -11.31 -11.58 -3.21
N ASN A 23 -10.50 -12.61 -2.94
CA ASN A 23 -9.19 -12.44 -2.34
C ASN A 23 -8.24 -11.77 -3.34
N ILE A 24 -7.49 -10.77 -2.87
CA ILE A 24 -6.43 -10.11 -3.64
C ILE A 24 -5.09 -10.59 -3.11
N GLU A 25 -4.28 -11.16 -3.99
CA GLU A 25 -2.92 -11.57 -3.66
C GLU A 25 -1.94 -10.42 -3.88
N ILE A 26 -1.21 -10.07 -2.82
CA ILE A 26 -0.03 -9.19 -2.90
C ILE A 26 1.19 -10.07 -2.66
N ARG A 27 2.03 -10.24 -3.68
CA ARG A 27 3.14 -11.21 -3.67
C ARG A 27 4.26 -10.78 -2.74
N ARG A 28 4.54 -9.48 -2.65
CA ARG A 28 5.58 -8.95 -1.77
C ARG A 28 5.04 -8.66 -0.38
N HIS A 29 5.67 -9.28 0.61
CA HIS A 29 5.36 -9.04 2.02
C HIS A 29 5.48 -7.54 2.39
N LYS A 30 6.48 -6.83 1.86
CA LYS A 30 6.64 -5.38 2.08
C LYS A 30 5.61 -4.53 1.35
N ALA A 31 5.04 -4.99 0.23
CA ALA A 31 3.94 -4.29 -0.42
C ALA A 31 2.63 -4.47 0.38
N MET A 32 2.35 -5.68 0.88
CA MET A 32 1.22 -5.92 1.79
C MET A 32 1.37 -5.09 3.07
N ALA A 33 2.55 -5.11 3.69
CA ALA A 33 2.80 -4.33 4.91
C ALA A 33 2.66 -2.81 4.67
N LEU A 34 3.13 -2.29 3.53
CA LEU A 34 2.91 -0.90 3.14
C LEU A 34 1.42 -0.58 3.05
N LEU A 35 0.63 -1.41 2.37
CA LEU A 35 -0.80 -1.18 2.21
C LEU A 35 -1.53 -1.20 3.56
N VAL A 36 -1.24 -2.20 4.40
CA VAL A 36 -1.83 -2.32 5.75
C VAL A 36 -1.46 -1.12 6.61
N TYR A 37 -0.21 -0.66 6.56
CA TYR A 37 0.24 0.49 7.32
C TYR A 37 -0.53 1.76 6.94
N LEU A 38 -0.71 2.02 5.64
CA LEU A 38 -1.52 3.15 5.16
C LEU A 38 -3.00 3.02 5.59
N ALA A 39 -3.55 1.81 5.59
CA ALA A 39 -4.93 1.53 6.01
C ALA A 39 -5.16 1.77 7.50
N VAL A 40 -4.25 1.29 8.34
CA VAL A 40 -4.36 1.40 9.80
C VAL A 40 -4.13 2.83 10.27
N THR A 41 -3.18 3.54 9.66
CA THR A 41 -2.87 4.93 10.03
C THR A 41 -3.87 5.93 9.46
N ALA A 42 -4.50 5.62 8.32
CA ALA A 42 -5.45 6.48 7.62
C ALA A 42 -4.95 7.92 7.41
N GLN A 43 -3.65 8.07 7.18
CA GLN A 43 -2.95 9.36 7.08
C GLN A 43 -2.05 9.44 5.84
N ARG A 44 -1.61 10.65 5.53
CA ARG A 44 -0.56 10.89 4.53
C ARG A 44 0.80 10.68 5.16
N HIS A 45 1.66 9.94 4.47
CA HIS A 45 3.02 9.65 4.88
C HIS A 45 4.01 10.11 3.84
N SER A 46 5.17 10.60 4.28
CA SER A 46 6.27 10.89 3.37
C SER A 46 6.80 9.60 2.74
N ARG A 47 7.09 9.65 1.44
CA ARG A 47 7.73 8.54 0.72
C ARG A 47 9.13 8.26 1.27
N ASP A 48 9.81 9.25 1.83
CA ASP A 48 11.12 9.04 2.46
C ASP A 48 11.02 8.33 3.78
N GLU A 49 10.05 8.73 4.62
CA GLU A 49 9.77 8.05 5.89
C GLU A 49 9.40 6.58 5.65
N LEU A 50 8.47 6.32 4.73
CA LEU A 50 8.09 4.95 4.36
C LEU A 50 9.29 4.15 3.83
N ALA A 51 10.12 4.75 2.97
CA ALA A 51 11.30 4.06 2.44
C ALA A 51 12.26 3.66 3.56
N THR A 52 12.57 4.56 4.49
CA THR A 52 13.47 4.30 5.62
C THR A 52 12.87 3.29 6.60
N MET A 53 11.59 3.43 6.94
CA MET A 53 10.88 2.52 7.86
C MET A 53 10.86 1.07 7.34
N PHE A 54 10.58 0.88 6.05
CA PHE A 54 10.46 -0.46 5.48
C PHE A 54 11.82 -1.08 5.09
N TRP A 55 12.86 -0.30 4.87
CA TRP A 55 14.20 -0.77 4.49
C TRP A 55 15.30 0.01 5.23
N PRO A 56 15.42 -0.14 6.56
CA PRO A 56 16.33 0.66 7.37
C PRO A 56 17.81 0.37 7.06
N ASP A 57 18.14 -0.85 6.66
CA ASP A 57 19.52 -1.28 6.40
C ASP A 57 20.03 -0.95 4.98
N TYR A 58 19.23 -0.21 4.21
CA TYR A 58 19.50 0.10 2.80
C TYR A 58 19.81 1.59 2.64
N SER A 59 20.63 1.93 1.64
CA SER A 59 20.81 3.33 1.26
C SER A 59 19.48 3.98 0.85
N GLN A 60 19.33 5.29 1.07
CA GLN A 60 18.09 6.01 0.72
C GLN A 60 17.67 5.78 -0.75
N SER A 61 18.64 5.74 -1.67
CA SER A 61 18.38 5.48 -3.09
C SER A 61 17.78 4.09 -3.34
N ARG A 62 18.29 3.06 -2.65
CA ARG A 62 17.82 1.67 -2.76
C ARG A 62 16.49 1.48 -2.04
N SER A 63 16.29 2.11 -0.88
CA SER A 63 15.02 2.12 -0.15
C SER A 63 13.91 2.77 -0.99
N ARG A 64 14.17 3.93 -1.59
CA ARG A 64 13.23 4.58 -2.54
C ARG A 64 12.92 3.70 -3.75
N ALA A 65 13.91 2.99 -4.30
CA ALA A 65 13.70 2.07 -5.42
C ALA A 65 12.79 0.89 -5.04
N ASN A 66 12.98 0.32 -3.85
CA ASN A 66 12.12 -0.74 -3.31
C ASN A 66 10.70 -0.23 -3.04
N LEU A 67 10.55 0.99 -2.50
CA LEU A 67 9.25 1.62 -2.30
C LEU A 67 8.51 1.79 -3.63
N ARG A 68 9.17 2.31 -4.67
CA ARG A 68 8.57 2.44 -6.02
C ARG A 68 8.06 1.10 -6.54
N ARG A 69 8.84 0.02 -6.36
CA ARG A 69 8.43 -1.33 -6.78
C ARG A 69 7.20 -1.83 -6.02
N CYS A 70 7.13 -1.58 -4.70
CA CYS A 70 5.94 -1.91 -3.91
C CYS A 70 4.71 -1.12 -4.38
N ILE A 71 4.86 0.18 -4.62
CA ILE A 71 3.77 1.02 -5.16
C ILE A 71 3.29 0.50 -6.51
N SER A 72 4.21 0.16 -7.43
CA SER A 72 3.84 -0.41 -8.74
C SER A 72 3.08 -1.72 -8.62
N GLU A 73 3.47 -2.60 -7.70
CA GLU A 73 2.76 -3.85 -7.43
C GLU A 73 1.36 -3.59 -6.86
N LEU A 74 1.23 -2.68 -5.89
CA LEU A 74 -0.06 -2.30 -5.35
C LEU A 74 -0.98 -1.73 -6.44
N LYS A 75 -0.50 -0.81 -7.28
CA LYS A 75 -1.29 -0.30 -8.41
C LYS A 75 -1.83 -1.42 -9.30
N ALA A 76 -1.01 -2.44 -9.57
CA ALA A 76 -1.41 -3.58 -10.39
C ALA A 76 -2.44 -4.49 -9.70
N SER A 77 -2.33 -4.69 -8.39
CA SER A 77 -3.18 -5.62 -7.64
C SER A 77 -4.51 -5.03 -7.17
N ILE A 78 -4.54 -3.76 -6.74
CA ILE A 78 -5.72 -3.12 -6.15
C ILE A 78 -6.28 -1.97 -6.99
N GLY A 79 -5.57 -1.57 -8.05
CA GLY A 79 -5.92 -0.43 -8.89
C GLY A 79 -5.29 0.87 -8.42
N GLU A 80 -4.93 1.73 -9.36
CA GLU A 80 -4.24 3.00 -9.07
C GLU A 80 -5.12 4.00 -8.30
N GLN A 81 -6.43 3.98 -8.52
CA GLN A 81 -7.40 4.86 -7.85
C GLN A 81 -7.47 4.67 -6.33
N ILE A 82 -6.92 3.57 -5.81
CA ILE A 82 -6.90 3.25 -4.39
C ILE A 82 -5.76 4.01 -3.68
N LEU A 83 -4.70 4.39 -4.40
CA LEU A 83 -3.55 5.09 -3.83
C LEU A 83 -3.58 6.57 -4.24
N CYS A 84 -3.50 7.46 -3.26
CA CYS A 84 -3.19 8.86 -3.50
C CYS A 84 -1.67 9.05 -3.47
N ILE A 85 -1.08 9.24 -4.64
CA ILE A 85 0.35 9.40 -4.83
C ILE A 85 0.63 10.84 -5.25
N GLU A 86 1.24 11.58 -4.34
CA GLU A 86 1.76 12.92 -4.60
C GLU A 86 3.28 12.83 -4.78
N GLN A 87 3.91 13.97 -5.09
CA GLN A 87 5.35 14.03 -5.33
C GLN A 87 6.15 13.42 -4.17
N ASP A 88 5.84 13.83 -2.94
CA ASP A 88 6.56 13.40 -1.74
C ASP A 88 5.72 12.58 -0.77
N ASN A 89 4.39 12.49 -0.98
CA ASN A 89 3.49 11.80 -0.06
C ASN A 89 2.80 10.58 -0.69
N LEU A 90 2.43 9.65 0.17
CA LEU A 90 1.61 8.48 -0.14
C LEU A 90 0.51 8.33 0.90
N SER A 91 -0.71 8.08 0.44
CA SER A 91 -1.87 7.76 1.28
C SER A 91 -2.82 6.82 0.54
N LEU A 92 -3.81 6.29 1.26
CA LEU A 92 -4.99 5.70 0.64
C LEU A 92 -5.96 6.80 0.21
N SER A 93 -6.67 6.54 -0.87
CA SER A 93 -7.79 7.38 -1.28
C SER A 93 -8.85 7.42 -0.16
N PRO A 94 -9.41 8.59 0.21
CA PRO A 94 -10.41 8.72 1.28
C PRO A 94 -11.74 8.00 0.99
N SER A 95 -11.86 7.37 -0.17
CA SER A 95 -13.11 6.80 -0.70
C SER A 95 -13.16 5.27 -0.62
N ILE A 96 -12.29 4.64 0.19
CA ILE A 96 -12.13 3.19 0.30
C ILE A 96 -12.53 2.72 1.69
#